data_AF-A0AAP2E0V9-F1
#
_entry.id   AF-A0AAP2E0V9-F1
#
_cell.length_a   1.000
_cell.length_b   1.000
_cell.length_c   1.000
_cell.angle_alpha   90.00
_cell.angle_beta   90.00
_cell.angle_gamma   90.00
#
_symmetry.space_group_name_H-M   'P 1'
#
loop_
_entity.id
_entity.type
_entity.pdbx_description
1 polymer ?
#
loop_
_entity_poly.entity_id
_entity_poly.type
_entity_poly.pdbx_seq_one_letter_code
_entity_poly.pdbx_strand_id
1 'polypeptide(L)' 'MPLSFANDFQARKAYGRKPPVKVVHILTEFGKTFVPVLEAITAWGNQVVLEKR' A
#
# COMPACT_ATOMS: atom_id res chain seq x y z
N MET A 1 -11.39 -22.66 -2.34
CA MET A 1 -9.98 -22.45 -2.68
C MET A 1 -9.87 -21.08 -3.33
N PRO A 2 -9.37 -20.04 -2.65
CA PRO A 2 -9.19 -18.72 -3.24
C PRO A 2 -7.99 -18.74 -4.20
N LEU A 3 -8.17 -18.18 -5.39
CA LEU A 3 -7.08 -17.92 -6.34
C LEU A 3 -6.28 -16.72 -5.82
N SER A 4 -5.13 -16.97 -5.21
CA SER A 4 -4.23 -15.94 -4.70
C SER A 4 -3.22 -15.56 -5.77
N PHE A 5 -3.26 -14.30 -6.21
CA PHE A 5 -2.18 -13.66 -6.96
C PHE A 5 -1.57 -12.58 -6.07
N ALA A 6 -0.29 -12.72 -5.76
CA ALA A 6 0.49 -11.78 -4.97
C ALA A 6 1.74 -11.38 -5.76
N ASN A 7 2.08 -10.10 -5.71
CA ASN A 7 3.39 -9.59 -6.10
C ASN A 7 4.06 -8.97 -4.86
N ASP A 8 5.34 -8.62 -4.92
CA ASP A 8 6.15 -8.22 -3.76
C ASP A 8 5.53 -7.08 -2.92
N PHE A 9 4.80 -6.16 -3.55
CA PHE A 9 4.26 -4.96 -2.90
C PHE A 9 2.76 -5.02 -2.59
N GLN A 10 2.00 -5.92 -3.22
CA GLN A 10 0.54 -5.93 -3.10
C GLN A 10 -0.04 -7.35 -3.16
N ALA A 11 -0.91 -7.66 -2.19
CA ALA A 11 -1.66 -8.91 -2.15
C ALA A 11 -3.14 -8.65 -2.44
N ARG A 12 -3.72 -9.43 -3.36
CA ARG A 12 -5.18 -9.46 -3.61
C ARG A 12 -5.79 -10.73 -3.05
N LYS A 13 -6.84 -10.57 -2.23
CA LYS A 13 -7.64 -11.69 -1.76
C LYS A 13 -9.10 -11.52 -2.20
N ALA A 14 -9.54 -12.39 -3.10
CA ALA A 14 -10.91 -12.46 -3.57
C ALA A 14 -11.71 -13.45 -2.73
N TYR A 15 -12.84 -13.00 -2.17
CA TYR A 15 -13.76 -13.86 -1.41
C TYR A 15 -15.08 -14.00 -2.16
N GLY A 16 -15.39 -15.22 -2.63
CA GLY A 16 -16.70 -15.56 -3.20
C GLY A 16 -16.63 -16.46 -4.44
N ARG A 17 -17.63 -17.34 -4.61
CA ARG A 17 -17.90 -18.09 -5.86
C ARG A 17 -19.01 -17.45 -6.72
N LYS A 18 -19.76 -16.47 -6.19
CA LYS A 18 -20.90 -15.81 -6.86
C LYS A 18 -20.74 -14.28 -6.75
N PRO A 19 -20.95 -13.48 -7.81
CA PRO A 19 -20.77 -12.01 -7.78
C PRO A 19 -21.74 -11.31 -6.82
N PRO A 20 -21.37 -10.16 -6.21
CA PRO A 20 -20.16 -9.38 -6.44
C PRO A 20 -19.02 -9.87 -5.53
N VAL A 21 -17.89 -10.21 -6.14
CA VAL A 21 -16.70 -10.64 -5.42
C VAL A 21 -16.03 -9.40 -4.82
N LYS A 22 -16.17 -9.21 -3.50
CA LYS A 22 -15.48 -8.13 -2.77
C LYS A 22 -13.97 -8.40 -2.81
N VAL A 23 -13.23 -7.44 -3.33
CA VAL A 23 -11.77 -7.49 -3.42
C VAL A 23 -11.19 -6.51 -2.41
N VAL A 24 -10.43 -7.02 -1.45
CA VAL A 24 -9.73 -6.20 -0.45
C VAL A 24 -8.26 -6.14 -0.84
N HIS A 25 -7.73 -4.92 -0.92
CA HIS A 25 -6.32 -4.65 -1.15
C HIS A 25 -5.65 -4.32 0.18
N ILE A 26 -4.57 -5.01 0.49
CA ILE A 26 -3.80 -4.80 1.72
C ILE A 26 -2.33 -4.64 1.32
N LEU A 27 -1.63 -3.74 2.02
CA LEU A 27 -0.18 -3.60 1.89
C LEU A 27 0.51 -4.86 2.41
N THR A 28 1.45 -5.42 1.64
CA THR A 28 2.24 -6.57 2.07
C THR A 28 3.15 -6.20 3.24
N GLU A 29 3.66 -7.18 3.99
CA GLU A 29 4.64 -6.92 5.05
C GLU A 29 5.88 -6.20 4.51
N PHE A 30 6.32 -6.54 3.29
CA PHE A 30 7.37 -5.80 2.59
C PHE A 30 6.93 -4.38 2.21
N GLY A 31 5.72 -4.18 1.70
CA GLY A 31 5.21 -2.84 1.40
C GLY A 31 5.16 -1.94 2.64
N LYS A 32 4.88 -2.51 3.83
CA LYS A 32 4.88 -1.75 5.10
C LYS A 32 6.27 -1.24 5.49
N THR A 33 7.35 -1.88 5.06
CA THR A 33 8.71 -1.42 5.38
C THR A 33 9.08 -0.10 4.67
N PHE A 34 8.33 0.28 3.63
CA PHE A 34 8.52 1.53 2.90
C PHE A 34 7.82 2.75 3.54
N VAL A 35 6.93 2.54 4.51
CA VAL A 35 6.25 3.62 5.24
C VAL A 35 7.23 4.68 5.78
N PRO A 36 8.31 4.34 6.51
CA PRO A 36 9.24 5.34 7.03
C PRO A 36 9.95 6.16 5.93
N VAL A 37 10.15 5.59 4.74
CA VAL A 37 10.76 6.30 3.60
C VAL A 37 9.79 7.35 3.04
N LEU A 38 8.51 6.98 2.88
CA LEU A 38 7.47 7.90 2.42
C LEU A 38 7.24 9.03 3.42
N GLU A 39 7.28 8.73 4.72
CA GLU A 39 7.21 9.73 5.80
C GLU A 39 8.38 10.70 5.74
N ALA A 40 9.61 10.21 5.56
CA ALA A 40 10.80 11.05 5.45
C ALA A 40 10.74 12.01 4.24
N ILE A 41 10.31 11.52 3.07
CA ILE A 41 10.12 12.35 1.87
C ILE A 41 9.04 13.42 2.12
N THR A 42 7.94 13.04 2.79
CA THR A 42 6.84 13.96 3.11
C THR A 42 7.29 15.05 4.07
N ALA A 43 8.02 14.68 5.13
CA ALA A 43 8.56 15.62 6.11
C ALA A 43 9.53 16.62 5.46
N TRP A 44 10.45 16.13 4.63
CA TRP A 44 11.37 16.96 3.87
C TRP A 44 10.64 17.94 2.95
N GLY A 45 9.63 17.48 2.20
CA GLY A 45 8.85 18.34 1.32
C GLY A 45 8.15 19.47 2.07
N ASN A 46 7.57 19.17 3.25
CA ASN A 46 6.94 20.17 4.11
C ASN A 46 7.95 21.20 4.65
N GLN A 47 9.15 20.74 5.05
CA GLN A 47 10.22 21.61 5.53
C GLN A 47 10.68 22.59 4.44
N VAL A 48 10.93 22.10 3.22
CA VAL A 48 11.40 22.95 2.10
C VAL A 48 10.40 24.06 1.76
N VAL A 49 9.10 23.79 1.88
CA VAL A 49 8.06 24.81 1.66
C VAL A 49 8.10 25.90 2.74
N LEU A 50 8.44 25.56 3.98
CA LEU A 50 8.56 26.52 5.08
C LEU A 50 9.86 27.33 4.99
N GLU A 51 10.96 26.74 4.56
CA GLU A 51 12.27 27.40 4.44
C GLU A 51 12.37 28.38 3.27
N LYS A 52 11.53 28.24 2.24
CA LYS A 52 11.51 29.13 1.06
C LYS A 52 10.61 30.36 1.21
N ARG A 53 10.13 30.69 2.42
CA ARG A 53 9.37 31.91 2.70
C ARG A 53 10.25 33.03 3.26
#